data_AF-A0A1F9R9P1-F1
#
_entry.id   AF-A0A1F9R9P1-F1
#
_cell.length_a   1.000
_cell.length_b   1.000
_cell.length_c   1.000
_cell.angle_alpha   90.00
_cell.angle_beta   90.00
_cell.angle_gamma   90.00
#
_symmetry.space_group_name_H-M   'P 1'
#
loop_
_entity.id
_entity.type
_entity.pdbx_description
1 polymer ?
#
loop_
_entity_poly.entity_id
_entity_poly.type
_entity_poly.pdbx_seq_one_letter_code
_entity_poly.pdbx_strand_id
1 'polypeptide(L)'
;MNKNFALSAVLVFATGLGLAFAGVQEPALPGTPAAEVKQEDPKAREFKDILFKLVRQDEYLDEALETIDASNGRMSAHDLSAMGLSLKMISNNLRYVASRNKAEFHAVQPGSPNARYINTIFSYSRKVNRKAGRVGALVALMAAKNKKRAAMRDAVSSRKGGKKVKGKKIAQILEEQKAMDALAADARELRAASRGLNATSKWLYIAAK
;
A
#
# COMPACT_ATOMS: atom_id res chain seq x y z
N MET A 1 50.83 17.15 -35.22
CA MET A 1 50.03 18.08 -34.39
C MET A 1 50.03 17.49 -32.98
N ASN A 2 50.95 17.88 -32.08
CA ASN A 2 50.84 19.01 -31.12
C ASN A 2 49.46 18.98 -30.41
N LYS A 3 49.28 18.78 -29.09
CA LYS A 3 50.07 19.05 -27.88
C LYS A 3 49.52 18.26 -26.66
N ASN A 4 50.36 18.16 -25.63
CA ASN A 4 50.22 17.49 -24.32
C ASN A 4 49.35 18.23 -23.28
N PHE A 5 49.20 17.60 -22.10
CA PHE A 5 48.81 18.09 -20.74
C PHE A 5 47.31 18.30 -20.47
N ALA A 6 46.76 18.17 -19.26
CA ALA A 6 47.05 17.48 -17.98
C ALA A 6 45.89 17.80 -17.02
N LEU A 7 45.80 17.05 -15.91
CA LEU A 7 44.96 17.24 -14.72
C LEU A 7 44.62 18.69 -14.33
N SER A 8 43.42 18.91 -13.76
CA SER A 8 43.23 19.67 -12.51
C SER A 8 41.80 19.48 -11.96
N ALA A 9 41.71 19.08 -10.70
CA ALA A 9 40.50 19.17 -9.88
C ALA A 9 40.30 20.63 -9.42
N VAL A 10 39.08 21.17 -9.47
CA VAL A 10 38.67 22.27 -8.57
C VAL A 10 37.17 22.17 -8.29
N LEU A 11 36.88 21.93 -7.01
CA LEU A 11 35.64 22.15 -6.30
C LEU A 11 35.38 23.67 -6.23
N VAL A 12 34.22 24.14 -6.70
CA VAL A 12 33.77 25.52 -6.49
C VAL A 12 32.46 25.52 -5.72
N PHE A 13 32.57 25.96 -4.47
CA PHE A 13 31.49 26.45 -3.63
C PHE A 13 30.75 27.58 -4.35
N ALA A 14 29.45 27.41 -4.58
CA ALA A 14 28.57 28.53 -4.92
C ALA A 14 28.11 29.21 -3.63
N THR A 15 28.97 30.07 -3.08
CA THR A 15 28.57 31.16 -2.19
C THR A 15 28.18 32.37 -3.04
N GLY A 16 26.93 32.80 -2.91
CA GLY A 16 26.38 34.07 -3.43
C GLY A 16 25.11 34.38 -2.64
N LEU A 17 25.18 34.94 -1.43
CA LEU A 17 25.30 36.37 -1.10
C LEU A 17 24.17 37.23 -1.70
N GLY A 18 23.27 37.68 -0.83
CA GLY A 18 22.75 39.05 -0.88
C GLY A 18 21.28 39.25 -1.25
N LEU A 19 20.37 39.10 -0.27
CA LEU A 19 19.29 40.07 -0.06
C LEU A 19 19.19 40.34 1.44
N ALA A 20 20.05 41.25 1.90
CA ALA A 20 19.92 41.87 3.20
C ALA A 20 18.75 42.87 3.13
N PHE A 21 17.62 42.51 3.71
CA PHE A 21 16.67 43.51 4.17
C PHE A 21 17.32 44.19 5.39
N ALA A 22 17.68 45.46 5.23
CA ALA A 22 18.05 46.34 6.31
C ALA A 22 16.84 46.47 7.25
N GLY A 23 16.83 45.63 8.28
CA GLY A 23 15.96 45.81 9.44
C GLY A 23 16.42 47.06 10.17
N VAL A 24 15.58 48.10 10.13
CA VAL A 24 15.58 49.16 11.13
C VAL A 24 15.62 48.48 12.49
N GLN A 25 16.63 48.83 13.29
CA GLN A 25 16.78 48.35 14.65
C GLN A 25 15.73 49.05 15.52
N GLU A 26 14.51 48.52 15.44
CA GLU A 26 13.41 48.85 16.34
C GLU A 26 13.69 48.16 17.69
N PRO A 27 13.61 48.88 18.82
CA PRO A 27 13.91 48.30 20.12
C PRO A 27 12.97 47.13 20.42
N ALA A 28 13.56 46.02 20.84
CA ALA A 28 12.89 44.77 21.14
C ALA A 28 11.70 44.97 22.09
N LEU A 29 10.49 44.69 21.58
CA LEU A 29 9.34 44.45 22.43
C LEU A 29 9.54 43.11 23.17
N PRO A 30 9.35 43.07 24.50
CA PRO A 30 9.46 41.85 25.27
C PRO A 30 8.19 41.03 25.01
N GLY A 31 8.27 39.97 24.22
CA GLY A 31 7.11 39.08 24.09
C GLY A 31 7.03 38.09 22.94
N THR A 32 7.98 38.03 22.00
CA THR A 32 7.90 37.05 20.92
C THR A 32 8.52 35.73 21.38
N PRO A 33 7.75 34.66 21.66
CA PRO A 33 8.35 33.37 21.96
C PRO A 33 9.04 32.88 20.70
N ALA A 34 10.35 32.61 20.83
CA ALA A 34 11.07 31.80 19.86
C ALA A 34 10.23 30.55 19.59
N ALA A 35 9.96 30.25 18.32
CA ALA A 35 9.30 29.03 17.93
C ALA A 35 10.19 27.85 18.37
N GLU A 36 9.93 27.32 19.57
CA GLU A 36 10.51 26.07 20.01
C GLU A 36 10.17 25.03 18.95
N VAL A 37 11.20 24.50 18.30
CA VAL A 37 11.11 23.25 17.55
C VAL A 37 10.80 22.17 18.60
N LYS A 38 9.52 21.98 18.91
CA LYS A 38 9.06 20.95 19.84
C LYS A 38 9.56 19.61 19.32
N GLN A 39 10.58 19.06 20.00
CA GLN A 39 11.01 17.69 19.76
C GLN A 39 9.79 16.79 19.93
N GLU A 40 9.42 16.16 18.83
CA GLU A 40 8.29 15.27 18.78
C GLU A 40 8.60 13.98 19.54
N ASP A 41 7.67 13.57 20.41
CA ASP A 41 7.77 12.33 21.19
C ASP A 41 8.09 11.15 20.25
N PRO A 42 9.14 10.35 20.51
CA PRO A 42 9.50 9.20 19.68
C PRO A 42 8.32 8.24 19.46
N LYS A 43 7.42 8.07 20.43
CA LYS A 43 6.22 7.24 20.27
C LYS A 43 5.22 7.83 19.29
N ALA A 44 5.04 9.15 19.30
CA ALA A 44 4.16 9.81 18.35
C ALA A 44 4.66 9.61 16.91
N ARG A 45 5.98 9.61 16.70
CA ARG A 45 6.60 9.30 15.40
C ARG A 45 6.30 7.88 14.93
N GLU A 46 6.39 6.90 15.83
CA GLU A 46 6.08 5.50 15.51
C GLU A 46 4.61 5.31 15.13
N PHE A 47 3.67 5.91 15.87
CA PHE A 47 2.26 5.83 15.52
C PHE A 47 1.94 6.55 14.21
N LYS A 48 2.63 7.65 13.89
CA LYS A 48 2.53 8.31 12.59
C LYS A 48 3.02 7.42 11.46
N ASP A 49 4.17 6.75 11.60
CA ASP A 49 4.69 5.80 10.60
C ASP A 49 3.70 4.65 10.36
N ILE A 50 3.15 4.07 11.43
CA ILE A 50 2.11 3.04 11.34
C ILE A 50 0.89 3.57 10.56
N LEU A 51 0.45 4.78 10.88
CA LEU A 51 -0.71 5.39 10.23
C LEU A 51 -0.45 5.64 8.74
N PHE A 52 0.70 6.19 8.36
CA PHE A 52 1.05 6.41 6.95
C PHE A 52 1.11 5.11 6.17
N LYS A 53 1.69 4.06 6.74
CA LYS A 53 1.70 2.73 6.12
C LYS A 53 0.28 2.19 5.91
N LEU A 54 -0.60 2.37 6.90
CA LEU A 54 -2.01 1.96 6.81
C LEU A 54 -2.80 2.72 5.76
N VAL A 55 -2.65 4.04 5.70
CA VAL A 55 -3.29 4.89 4.69
C VAL A 55 -2.86 4.43 3.29
N ARG A 56 -1.56 4.21 3.08
CA ARG A 56 -1.04 3.71 1.82
C ARG A 56 -1.59 2.33 1.44
N GLN A 57 -1.76 1.42 2.41
CA GLN A 57 -2.41 0.13 2.14
C GLN A 57 -3.91 0.28 1.81
N ASP A 58 -4.57 1.28 2.40
CA ASP A 58 -5.98 1.58 2.12
C ASP A 58 -6.16 2.05 0.66
N GLU A 59 -5.24 2.88 0.17
CA GLU A 59 -5.17 3.35 -1.23
C GLU A 59 -4.86 2.20 -2.20
N TYR A 60 -3.84 1.38 -1.91
CA TYR A 60 -3.52 0.22 -2.74
C TYR A 60 -4.67 -0.80 -2.83
N LEU A 61 -5.49 -0.90 -1.79
CA LEU A 61 -6.70 -1.72 -1.85
C LEU A 61 -7.80 -1.10 -2.71
N ASP A 62 -7.90 0.23 -2.78
CA ASP A 62 -8.82 0.88 -3.72
C ASP A 62 -8.37 0.64 -5.16
N GLU A 63 -7.07 0.85 -5.47
CA GLU A 63 -6.51 0.55 -6.80
C GLU A 63 -6.73 -0.92 -7.21
N ALA A 64 -6.57 -1.85 -6.28
CA ALA A 64 -6.84 -3.27 -6.52
C ALA A 64 -8.32 -3.53 -6.82
N LEU A 65 -9.24 -2.91 -6.07
CA LEU A 65 -10.67 -3.03 -6.29
C LEU A 65 -11.06 -2.45 -7.66
N GLU A 66 -10.59 -1.25 -7.99
CA GLU A 66 -10.84 -0.60 -9.27
C GLU A 66 -10.32 -1.43 -10.44
N THR A 67 -9.11 -1.98 -10.33
CA THR A 67 -8.54 -2.86 -11.36
C THR A 67 -9.38 -4.11 -11.57
N ILE A 68 -9.83 -4.75 -10.47
CA ILE A 68 -10.67 -5.95 -10.54
C ILE A 68 -12.02 -5.62 -11.19
N ASP A 69 -12.66 -4.53 -10.78
CA ASP A 69 -13.95 -4.10 -11.31
C ASP A 69 -13.86 -3.69 -12.79
N ALA A 70 -12.84 -2.91 -13.16
CA ALA A 70 -12.59 -2.49 -14.55
C ALA A 70 -12.30 -3.67 -15.47
N SER A 71 -11.66 -4.73 -14.98
CA SER A 71 -11.39 -5.93 -15.77
C SER A 71 -12.64 -6.74 -16.13
N ASN A 72 -13.77 -6.53 -15.43
CA ASN A 72 -14.99 -7.32 -15.55
C ASN A 72 -14.74 -8.85 -15.51
N GLY A 73 -13.76 -9.28 -14.72
CA GLY A 73 -13.34 -10.68 -14.61
C GLY A 73 -12.68 -11.24 -15.87
N ARG A 74 -12.00 -10.40 -16.65
CA ARG A 74 -11.15 -10.76 -17.78
C ARG A 74 -9.77 -10.14 -17.57
N MET A 75 -8.89 -10.89 -16.93
CA MET A 75 -7.48 -10.53 -16.72
C MET A 75 -6.61 -11.57 -17.40
N SER A 76 -5.49 -11.13 -17.98
CA SER A 76 -4.49 -12.07 -18.51
C SER A 76 -3.72 -12.74 -17.36
N ALA A 77 -2.99 -13.82 -17.65
CA ALA A 77 -2.14 -14.47 -16.64
C ALA A 77 -1.12 -13.51 -16.03
N HIS A 78 -0.58 -12.59 -16.85
CA HIS A 78 0.33 -11.55 -16.39
C HIS A 78 -0.36 -10.60 -15.40
N ASP A 79 -1.55 -10.09 -15.74
CA ASP A 79 -2.27 -9.15 -14.87
C ASP A 79 -2.70 -9.81 -13.55
N LEU A 80 -3.11 -11.08 -13.61
CA LEU A 80 -3.43 -11.88 -12.42
C LEU A 80 -2.21 -12.04 -11.51
N SER A 81 -1.04 -12.28 -12.10
CA SER A 81 0.22 -12.43 -11.36
C SER A 81 0.69 -11.10 -10.75
N ALA A 82 0.59 -10.00 -11.49
CA ALA A 82 0.89 -8.66 -10.99
C ALA A 82 -0.04 -8.26 -9.83
N MET A 83 -1.34 -8.55 -9.95
CA MET A 83 -2.30 -8.38 -8.88
C MET A 83 -1.93 -9.22 -7.65
N GLY A 84 -1.59 -10.49 -7.84
CA GLY A 84 -1.15 -11.38 -6.74
C GLY A 84 0.05 -10.81 -5.98
N LEU A 85 1.05 -10.30 -6.70
CA LEU A 85 2.21 -9.64 -6.11
C LEU A 85 1.80 -8.41 -5.28
N SER A 86 0.90 -7.58 -5.80
CA SER A 86 0.35 -6.43 -5.06
C SER A 86 -0.33 -6.87 -3.77
N LEU A 87 -1.24 -7.86 -3.83
CA LEU A 87 -1.93 -8.37 -2.64
C LEU A 87 -0.95 -8.95 -1.60
N LYS A 88 0.13 -9.58 -2.05
CA LYS A 88 1.18 -10.12 -1.19
C LYS A 88 1.99 -9.02 -0.50
N MET A 89 2.36 -7.96 -1.22
CA MET A 89 3.01 -6.78 -0.64
C MET A 89 2.11 -6.11 0.41
N ILE A 90 0.82 -5.97 0.12
CA ILE A 90 -0.16 -5.43 1.07
C ILE A 90 -0.23 -6.33 2.30
N SER A 91 -0.43 -7.64 2.12
CA SER A 91 -0.51 -8.63 3.21
C SER A 91 0.70 -8.57 4.14
N ASN A 92 1.91 -8.50 3.59
CA ASN A 92 3.15 -8.40 4.38
C ASN A 92 3.21 -7.09 5.18
N ASN A 93 2.82 -5.96 4.59
CA ASN A 93 2.73 -4.69 5.32
C ASN A 93 1.68 -4.75 6.43
N LEU A 94 0.52 -5.37 6.20
CA LEU A 94 -0.51 -5.53 7.24
C LEU A 94 -0.01 -6.42 8.40
N ARG A 95 0.74 -7.49 8.10
CA ARG A 95 1.37 -8.34 9.11
C ARG A 95 2.43 -7.58 9.91
N TYR A 96 3.24 -6.76 9.25
CA TYR A 96 4.22 -5.88 9.90
C TYR A 96 3.55 -4.86 10.83
N VAL A 97 2.51 -4.17 10.38
CA VAL A 97 1.76 -3.25 11.25
C VAL A 97 1.10 -4.00 12.40
N ALA A 98 0.56 -5.19 12.15
CA ALA A 98 -0.04 -6.00 13.20
C ALA A 98 0.98 -6.41 14.27
N SER A 99 2.22 -6.72 13.91
CA SER A 99 3.28 -7.04 14.88
C SER A 99 3.73 -5.81 15.65
N ARG A 100 3.83 -4.64 14.99
CA ARG A 100 4.08 -3.35 15.67
C ARG A 100 3.01 -3.04 16.71
N ASN A 101 1.73 -3.14 16.34
CA ASN A 101 0.63 -2.93 17.28
C ASN A 101 0.69 -3.88 18.50
N LYS A 102 1.19 -5.11 18.32
CA LYS A 102 1.40 -6.04 19.44
C LYS A 102 2.56 -5.60 20.34
N ALA A 103 3.66 -5.15 19.75
CA ALA A 103 4.82 -4.67 20.50
C ALA A 103 4.45 -3.46 21.37
N GLU A 104 3.65 -2.54 20.82
CA GLU A 104 3.21 -1.35 21.53
C GLU A 104 2.22 -1.63 22.67
N PHE A 105 1.60 -2.80 22.72
CA PHE A 105 0.53 -3.11 23.67
C PHE A 105 0.95 -2.92 25.15
N HIS A 106 2.19 -3.27 25.49
CA HIS A 106 2.72 -3.12 26.85
C HIS A 106 3.14 -1.69 27.19
N ALA A 107 3.33 -0.85 26.18
CA ALA A 107 3.87 0.49 26.31
C ALA A 107 2.79 1.59 26.24
N VAL A 108 1.53 1.22 26.00
CA VAL A 108 0.40 2.14 25.94
C VAL A 108 -0.03 2.58 27.34
N GLN A 109 -0.18 3.89 27.52
CA GLN A 109 -0.75 4.48 28.72
C GLN A 109 -2.14 5.05 28.41
N PRO A 110 -3.17 4.71 29.21
CA PRO A 110 -4.49 5.31 29.08
C PRO A 110 -4.43 6.83 29.20
N GLY A 111 -5.22 7.53 28.38
CA GLY A 111 -5.25 9.00 28.38
C GLY A 111 -4.01 9.69 27.81
N SER A 112 -3.04 8.94 27.27
CA SER A 112 -1.88 9.54 26.60
C SER A 112 -2.28 10.39 25.38
N PRO A 113 -1.49 11.41 25.00
CA PRO A 113 -1.70 12.17 23.76
C PRO A 113 -1.77 11.28 22.52
N ASN A 114 -1.14 10.10 22.59
CA ASN A 114 -1.07 9.12 21.52
C ASN A 114 -2.39 8.36 21.28
N ALA A 115 -3.36 8.45 22.20
CA ALA A 115 -4.68 7.83 22.06
C ALA A 115 -5.42 8.26 20.77
N ARG A 116 -5.19 9.50 20.31
CA ARG A 116 -5.75 10.01 19.04
C ARG A 116 -5.22 9.24 17.83
N TYR A 117 -3.92 8.97 17.79
CA TYR A 117 -3.32 8.18 16.71
C TYR A 117 -3.81 6.73 16.76
N ILE A 118 -3.86 6.13 17.95
CA ILE A 118 -4.34 4.76 18.14
C ILE A 118 -5.80 4.60 17.67
N ASN A 119 -6.69 5.54 18.00
CA ASN A 119 -8.06 5.55 17.52
C ASN A 119 -8.12 5.63 15.98
N THR A 120 -7.27 6.47 15.39
CA THR A 120 -7.17 6.62 13.93
C THR A 120 -6.66 5.34 13.26
N ILE A 121 -5.61 4.73 13.81
CA ILE A 121 -5.08 3.42 13.39
C ILE A 121 -6.17 2.36 13.41
N PHE A 122 -6.97 2.30 14.48
CA PHE A 122 -8.08 1.37 14.57
C PHE A 122 -9.15 1.62 13.51
N SER A 123 -9.52 2.88 13.27
CA SER A 123 -10.46 3.26 12.21
C SER A 123 -9.99 2.80 10.83
N TYR A 124 -8.72 3.07 10.48
CA TYR A 124 -8.14 2.62 9.21
C TYR A 124 -8.01 1.09 9.13
N SER A 125 -7.65 0.41 10.23
CA SER A 125 -7.61 -1.06 10.25
C SER A 125 -8.97 -1.69 9.90
N ARG A 126 -10.08 -1.06 10.33
CA ARG A 126 -11.44 -1.50 9.99
C ARG A 126 -11.74 -1.26 8.52
N LYS A 127 -11.34 -0.11 7.96
CA LYS A 127 -11.49 0.20 6.53
C LYS A 127 -10.75 -0.81 5.66
N VAL A 128 -9.45 -0.98 5.92
CA VAL A 128 -8.58 -1.97 5.26
C VAL A 128 -9.16 -3.37 5.37
N ASN A 129 -9.65 -3.80 6.54
CA ASN A 129 -10.27 -5.12 6.72
C ASN A 129 -11.57 -5.29 5.91
N ARG A 130 -12.37 -4.24 5.74
CA ARG A 130 -13.54 -4.28 4.85
C ARG A 130 -13.13 -4.38 3.39
N LYS A 131 -12.17 -3.57 2.93
CA LYS A 131 -11.66 -3.58 1.55
C LYS A 131 -11.02 -4.92 1.19
N ALA A 132 -10.15 -5.45 2.04
CA ALA A 132 -9.56 -6.79 1.88
C ALA A 132 -10.63 -7.89 1.80
N GLY A 133 -11.73 -7.76 2.55
CA GLY A 133 -12.89 -8.63 2.43
C GLY A 133 -13.58 -8.56 1.06
N ARG A 134 -13.75 -7.34 0.52
CA ARG A 134 -14.31 -7.12 -0.83
C ARG A 134 -13.41 -7.68 -1.92
N VAL A 135 -12.10 -7.43 -1.85
CA VAL A 135 -11.11 -8.01 -2.78
C VAL A 135 -11.22 -9.53 -2.79
N GLY A 136 -11.24 -10.16 -1.61
CA GLY A 136 -11.40 -11.62 -1.51
C GLY A 136 -12.70 -12.14 -2.14
N ALA A 137 -13.80 -11.42 -1.97
CA ALA A 137 -15.08 -11.78 -2.59
C ALA A 137 -15.05 -11.66 -4.12
N LEU A 138 -14.50 -10.56 -4.65
CA LEU A 138 -14.38 -10.35 -6.09
C LEU A 138 -13.43 -11.38 -6.74
N VAL A 139 -12.30 -11.66 -6.12
CA VAL A 139 -11.35 -12.70 -6.57
C VAL A 139 -12.03 -14.08 -6.58
N ALA A 140 -12.84 -14.40 -5.57
CA ALA A 140 -13.61 -15.66 -5.56
C ALA A 140 -14.65 -15.72 -6.70
N LEU A 141 -15.34 -14.62 -6.97
CA LEU A 141 -16.26 -14.52 -8.11
C LEU A 141 -15.54 -14.66 -9.46
N MET A 142 -14.36 -14.05 -9.60
CA MET A 142 -13.51 -14.20 -10.77
C MET A 142 -13.06 -15.64 -10.95
N ALA A 143 -12.59 -16.30 -9.89
CA ALA A 143 -12.17 -17.70 -9.95
C ALA A 143 -13.33 -18.62 -10.36
N ALA A 144 -14.53 -18.39 -9.85
CA ALA A 144 -15.73 -19.15 -10.25
C ALA A 144 -16.09 -18.92 -11.73
N LYS A 145 -16.00 -17.68 -12.22
CA LYS A 145 -16.18 -17.35 -13.64
C LYS A 145 -15.11 -17.99 -14.50
N ASN A 146 -13.85 -17.98 -14.05
CA ASN A 146 -12.73 -18.55 -14.80
C ASN A 146 -12.86 -20.07 -14.93
N LYS A 147 -13.20 -20.79 -13.85
CA LYS A 147 -13.49 -22.25 -13.91
C LYS A 147 -14.60 -22.58 -14.91
N LYS A 148 -15.66 -21.78 -14.97
CA LYS A 148 -16.76 -21.96 -15.94
C LYS A 148 -16.32 -21.69 -17.40
N ARG A 149 -15.32 -20.84 -17.64
CA ARG A 149 -14.82 -20.49 -18.98
C ARG A 149 -13.70 -21.42 -19.46
N ALA A 150 -12.81 -21.80 -18.54
CA ALA A 150 -11.67 -22.69 -18.77
C ALA A 150 -12.08 -24.13 -19.12
N ALA A 151 -13.34 -24.51 -18.94
CA ALA A 151 -13.90 -25.78 -19.39
C ALA A 151 -13.97 -25.86 -20.94
N MET A 152 -12.81 -25.94 -21.61
CA MET A 152 -12.57 -26.12 -23.06
C MET A 152 -13.32 -25.20 -24.05
N ARG A 153 -14.28 -24.39 -23.60
CA ARG A 153 -15.17 -23.58 -24.42
C ARG A 153 -14.43 -22.52 -25.22
N ASP A 154 -13.37 -21.97 -24.62
CA ASP A 154 -12.53 -20.94 -25.25
C ASP A 154 -11.38 -21.55 -26.08
N ALA A 155 -11.13 -22.86 -25.97
CA ALA A 155 -10.12 -23.58 -26.77
C ALA A 155 -10.65 -24.02 -28.15
N VAL A 156 -11.98 -24.12 -28.30
CA VAL A 156 -12.62 -24.53 -29.56
C VAL A 156 -12.71 -23.34 -30.51
N SER A 157 -12.24 -23.52 -31.75
CA SER A 157 -12.44 -22.52 -32.81
C SER A 157 -13.94 -22.36 -33.09
N SER A 158 -14.47 -21.15 -32.92
CA SER A 158 -15.88 -20.87 -33.20
C SER A 158 -16.05 -20.11 -34.50
N ARG A 159 -17.19 -20.27 -35.16
CA ARG A 159 -17.55 -19.51 -36.36
C ARG A 159 -18.52 -18.41 -35.95
N LYS A 160 -18.07 -17.15 -35.92
CA LYS A 160 -18.93 -15.98 -35.65
C LYS A 160 -18.98 -15.13 -36.91
N GLY A 161 -20.17 -14.94 -37.47
CA GLY A 161 -20.36 -14.17 -38.71
C GLY A 161 -19.64 -14.75 -39.92
N GLY A 162 -19.61 -16.09 -40.07
CA GLY A 162 -18.99 -16.76 -41.22
C GLY A 162 -17.46 -16.93 -41.17
N LYS A 163 -16.76 -16.16 -40.33
CA LYS A 163 -15.29 -16.24 -40.14
C LYS A 163 -14.93 -17.19 -39.00
N LYS A 164 -13.92 -18.06 -39.21
CA LYS A 164 -13.34 -18.90 -38.14
C LYS A 164 -12.52 -18.02 -37.20
N VAL A 165 -12.94 -17.93 -35.95
CA VAL A 165 -12.17 -17.32 -34.86
C VAL A 165 -11.37 -18.44 -34.20
N LYS A 166 -10.04 -18.36 -34.24
CA LYS A 166 -9.18 -19.31 -33.53
C LYS A 166 -9.39 -19.10 -32.02
N GLY A 167 -9.66 -20.19 -31.29
CA GLY A 167 -9.74 -20.17 -29.83
C GLY A 167 -8.40 -19.85 -29.18
N LYS A 168 -8.41 -19.56 -27.87
CA LYS A 168 -7.17 -19.38 -27.09
C LYS A 168 -6.35 -20.66 -27.11
N LYS A 169 -5.02 -20.54 -27.07
CA LYS A 169 -4.14 -21.71 -26.94
C LYS A 169 -4.38 -22.36 -25.57
N ILE A 170 -4.44 -23.70 -25.53
CA ILE A 170 -4.64 -24.46 -24.28
C ILE A 170 -3.60 -24.07 -23.21
N ALA A 171 -2.34 -23.88 -23.62
CA ALA A 171 -1.27 -23.43 -22.73
C ALA A 171 -1.59 -22.10 -22.02
N GLN A 172 -2.18 -21.12 -22.73
CA GLN A 172 -2.57 -19.83 -22.14
C GLN A 172 -3.74 -19.98 -21.17
N ILE A 173 -4.69 -20.86 -21.47
CA ILE A 173 -5.84 -21.14 -20.57
C ILE A 173 -5.33 -21.77 -19.26
N LEU A 174 -4.40 -22.72 -19.36
CA LEU A 174 -3.79 -23.37 -18.19
C LEU A 174 -2.96 -22.36 -17.35
N GLU A 175 -2.24 -21.46 -18.01
CA GLU A 175 -1.48 -20.42 -17.35
C GLU A 175 -2.39 -19.42 -16.59
N GLU A 176 -3.46 -18.96 -17.24
CA GLU A 176 -4.49 -18.12 -16.62
C GLU A 176 -5.15 -18.81 -15.41
N GLN A 177 -5.39 -20.12 -15.50
CA GLN A 177 -5.94 -20.90 -14.40
C GLN A 177 -4.99 -20.98 -13.20
N LYS A 178 -3.71 -21.29 -13.46
CA LYS A 178 -2.68 -21.34 -12.42
C LYS A 178 -2.48 -19.97 -11.75
N ALA A 179 -2.44 -18.90 -12.53
CA ALA A 179 -2.33 -17.53 -12.02
C ALA A 179 -3.56 -17.14 -11.18
N MET A 180 -4.76 -17.56 -11.58
CA MET A 180 -5.99 -17.33 -10.82
C MET A 180 -5.99 -18.09 -9.49
N ASP A 181 -5.52 -19.33 -9.46
CA ASP A 181 -5.43 -20.12 -8.22
C ASP A 181 -4.39 -19.50 -7.26
N ALA A 182 -3.27 -19.00 -7.77
CA ALA A 182 -2.28 -18.26 -6.99
C ALA A 182 -2.88 -16.96 -6.42
N LEU A 183 -3.54 -16.15 -7.25
CA LEU A 183 -4.21 -14.93 -6.81
C LEU A 183 -5.29 -15.22 -5.74
N ALA A 184 -6.03 -16.32 -5.86
CA ALA A 184 -7.00 -16.74 -4.86
C ALA A 184 -6.35 -17.12 -3.53
N ALA A 185 -5.15 -17.72 -3.55
CA ALA A 185 -4.38 -17.98 -2.34
C ALA A 185 -3.88 -16.68 -1.70
N ASP A 186 -3.30 -15.76 -2.49
CA ASP A 186 -2.84 -14.46 -2.01
C ASP A 186 -3.98 -13.62 -1.41
N ALA A 187 -5.18 -13.67 -2.00
CA ALA A 187 -6.36 -12.99 -1.46
C ALA A 187 -6.81 -13.58 -0.10
N ARG A 188 -6.65 -14.89 0.12
CA ARG A 188 -6.90 -15.51 1.44
C ARG A 188 -5.86 -15.07 2.46
N GLU A 189 -4.60 -14.99 2.07
CA GLU A 189 -3.54 -14.48 2.93
C GLU A 189 -3.79 -13.04 3.34
N LEU A 190 -4.13 -12.17 2.39
CA LEU A 190 -4.52 -10.78 2.64
C LEU A 190 -5.72 -10.71 3.60
N ARG A 191 -6.72 -11.60 3.43
CA ARG A 191 -7.86 -11.69 4.33
C ARG A 191 -7.43 -12.06 5.75
N ALA A 192 -6.52 -13.02 5.91
CA ALA A 192 -6.01 -13.39 7.23
C ALA A 192 -5.20 -12.26 7.87
N ALA A 193 -4.30 -11.62 7.11
CA ALA A 193 -3.48 -10.50 7.57
C ALA A 193 -4.34 -9.31 8.03
N SER A 194 -5.36 -8.94 7.25
CA SER A 194 -6.29 -7.86 7.60
C SER A 194 -7.14 -8.15 8.85
N ARG A 195 -7.54 -9.41 9.10
CA ARG A 195 -8.18 -9.81 10.37
C ARG A 195 -7.23 -9.65 11.55
N GLY A 196 -5.99 -10.13 11.37
CA GLY A 196 -4.94 -10.02 12.40
C GLY A 196 -4.68 -8.57 12.79
N LEU A 197 -4.48 -7.69 11.80
CA LEU A 197 -4.32 -6.26 12.01
C LEU A 197 -5.53 -5.62 12.72
N ASN A 198 -6.75 -5.91 12.28
CA ASN A 198 -7.95 -5.33 12.87
C ASN A 198 -8.13 -5.79 14.33
N ALA A 199 -7.76 -7.03 14.65
CA ALA A 199 -7.77 -7.55 16.01
C ALA A 199 -6.73 -6.85 16.88
N THR A 200 -5.47 -6.76 16.43
CA THR A 200 -4.40 -6.11 17.22
C THR A 200 -4.66 -4.62 17.40
N SER A 201 -5.17 -3.94 16.38
CA SER A 201 -5.57 -2.52 16.46
C SER A 201 -6.73 -2.30 17.42
N LYS A 202 -7.70 -3.23 17.49
CA LYS A 202 -8.80 -3.20 18.47
C LYS A 202 -8.27 -3.31 19.89
N TRP A 203 -7.34 -4.23 20.14
CA TRP A 203 -6.73 -4.41 21.46
C TRP A 203 -5.92 -3.18 21.86
N LEU A 204 -5.11 -2.64 20.95
CA LEU A 204 -4.37 -1.41 21.17
C LEU A 204 -5.30 -0.23 21.52
N TYR A 205 -6.42 -0.11 20.81
CA TYR A 205 -7.46 0.90 21.11
C TYR A 205 -8.09 0.72 22.49
N ILE A 206 -8.39 -0.53 22.88
CA ILE A 206 -8.93 -0.81 24.22
C ILE A 206 -7.91 -0.46 25.30
N ALA A 207 -6.63 -0.77 25.11
CA ALA A 207 -5.57 -0.47 26.07
C ALA A 207 -5.28 1.05 26.20
N ALA A 208 -5.53 1.81 25.14
CA ALA A 208 -5.32 3.26 25.12
C ALA A 208 -6.49 4.07 25.70
N LYS A 209 -7.65 3.43 25.86
CA LYS A 209 -8.87 4.04 26.38
C LYS A 209 -8.89 3.96 27.90
#